data_AF-A0A9D5V230-F1
#
_entry.id   AF-A0A9D5V230-F1
#
_cell.length_a   1.000
_cell.length_b   1.000
_cell.length_c   1.000
_cell.angle_alpha   90.00
_cell.angle_beta   90.00
_cell.angle_gamma   90.00
#
_symmetry.space_group_name_H-M   'P 1'
#
loop_
_entity.id
_entity.type
_entity.pdbx_description
1 polymer ?
#
loop_
_entity_poly.entity_id
_entity_poly.type
_entity_poly.pdbx_seq_one_letter_code
_entity_poly.pdbx_strand_id
1 'polypeptide(L)'
;MSLKTFRTIPIVEANSNRIAGSFCSTMDAVSADELAALAHLRELTQHAREVKGQLKNANEDERVILERRLEELRIQAGIWQGKRRQATEEKNIRLGHATLPVEDLDARN
;
A
#
# COMPACT_ATOMS: atom_id res chain seq x y z
N MET A 1 -22.39 5.72 46.30
CA MET A 1 -21.11 5.00 46.26
C MET A 1 -21.37 3.53 45.99
N SER A 2 -20.44 2.86 45.31
CA SER A 2 -20.24 1.41 45.27
C SER A 2 -20.64 0.68 43.98
N LEU A 3 -19.57 0.40 43.22
CA LEU A 3 -19.20 -0.84 42.55
C LEU A 3 -20.05 -1.34 41.39
N LYS A 4 -19.56 -0.97 40.19
CA LYS A 4 -19.73 -1.68 38.92
C LYS A 4 -19.60 -3.19 39.14
N THR A 5 -20.68 -3.92 38.95
CA THR A 5 -20.67 -5.38 38.88
C THR A 5 -19.88 -5.77 37.64
N PHE A 6 -18.67 -6.29 37.85
CA PHE A 6 -17.87 -6.92 36.82
C PHE A 6 -18.67 -8.07 36.23
N ARG A 7 -19.01 -7.98 34.95
CA ARG A 7 -19.53 -9.12 34.20
C ARG A 7 -18.42 -10.17 34.18
N THR A 8 -18.71 -11.30 34.80
CA THR A 8 -17.91 -12.51 34.86
C THR A 8 -17.30 -12.81 33.50
N ILE A 9 -15.96 -12.82 33.40
CA ILE A 9 -15.26 -13.26 32.20
C ILE A 9 -15.46 -14.80 32.14
N PRO A 10 -16.05 -15.36 31.07
CA PRO A 10 -16.15 -16.80 30.95
C PRO A 10 -14.73 -17.37 30.73
N ILE A 11 -14.34 -18.26 31.64
CA ILE A 11 -13.13 -19.08 31.51
C ILE A 11 -13.40 -20.04 30.35
N VAL A 12 -12.72 -19.84 29.22
CA VAL A 12 -12.82 -20.72 28.06
C VAL A 12 -12.01 -21.98 28.36
N GLU A 13 -12.72 -23.12 28.36
CA GLU A 13 -12.19 -24.45 28.63
C GLU A 13 -11.06 -24.81 27.67
N ALA A 14 -9.90 -25.11 28.25
CA ALA A 14 -8.78 -25.75 27.59
C ALA A 14 -9.17 -27.18 27.25
N ASN A 15 -9.81 -27.40 26.08
CA ASN A 15 -9.85 -28.66 25.32
C ASN A 15 -10.73 -28.59 24.05
N SER A 16 -10.75 -27.45 23.35
CA SER A 16 -11.35 -27.41 22.01
C SER A 16 -10.29 -27.78 20.96
N ASN A 17 -10.41 -28.97 20.36
CA ASN A 17 -9.71 -29.35 19.14
C ASN A 17 -10.22 -28.51 17.94
N ARG A 18 -9.89 -27.22 17.92
CA ARG A 18 -10.08 -26.34 16.76
C ARG A 18 -8.75 -26.23 16.02
N ILE A 19 -8.64 -26.99 14.95
CA ILE A 19 -7.60 -26.83 13.94
C ILE A 19 -7.86 -25.52 13.16
N ALA A 20 -6.78 -24.80 12.90
CA ALA A 20 -6.62 -23.66 12.01
C ALA A 20 -7.45 -22.41 12.35
N GLY A 21 -6.90 -21.62 13.28
CA GLY A 21 -7.05 -20.18 13.16
C GLY A 21 -6.44 -19.74 11.83
N SER A 22 -7.29 -19.51 10.82
CA SER A 22 -6.98 -18.58 9.75
C SER A 22 -6.80 -17.22 10.42
N PHE A 23 -5.57 -16.94 10.84
CA PHE A 23 -5.15 -15.72 11.53
C PHE A 23 -5.06 -14.58 10.49
N CYS A 24 -6.16 -14.31 9.80
CA CYS A 24 -6.29 -13.23 8.82
C CYS A 24 -6.83 -11.93 9.45
N SER A 25 -6.68 -11.74 10.76
CA SER A 25 -7.28 -10.61 11.49
C SER A 25 -6.45 -9.32 11.45
N THR A 26 -5.36 -9.26 10.69
CA THR A 26 -4.69 -7.98 10.37
C THR A 26 -4.57 -7.79 8.86
N MET A 27 -5.69 -7.87 8.14
CA MET A 27 -5.82 -7.34 6.77
C MET A 27 -5.49 -5.84 6.67
N ASP A 28 -5.54 -5.11 7.81
CA ASP A 28 -5.35 -3.66 7.87
C ASP A 28 -3.89 -3.18 8.05
N ALA A 29 -2.93 -4.09 8.27
CA ALA A 29 -1.54 -3.68 8.38
C ALA A 29 -0.96 -3.39 6.98
N VAL A 30 -1.01 -2.13 6.56
CA VAL A 30 -0.22 -1.62 5.42
C VAL A 30 1.25 -1.95 5.72
N SER A 31 1.93 -2.66 4.81
CA SER A 31 3.34 -2.99 5.03
C SER A 31 4.20 -1.72 5.12
N ALA A 32 5.36 -1.81 5.77
CA ALA A 32 6.28 -0.68 5.85
C ALA A 32 6.66 -0.16 4.45
N ASP A 33 6.81 -1.05 3.47
CA ASP A 33 7.14 -0.72 2.09
C ASP A 33 5.96 -0.05 1.37
N GLU A 34 4.72 -0.53 1.59
CA GLU A 34 3.51 0.15 1.10
C GLU A 34 3.38 1.56 1.70
N LEU A 35 3.67 1.73 2.99
CA LEU A 35 3.64 3.04 3.67
C LEU A 35 4.69 3.99 3.10
N ALA A 36 5.92 3.53 2.90
CA ALA A 36 6.99 4.31 2.30
C ALA A 36 6.63 4.75 0.87
N ALA A 37 6.08 3.84 0.05
CA ALA A 37 5.63 4.16 -1.29
C ALA A 37 4.47 5.17 -1.29
N LEU A 38 3.53 5.06 -0.35
CA LEU A 38 2.44 6.03 -0.18
C LEU A 38 2.93 7.42 0.25
N ALA A 39 3.95 7.49 1.12
CA ALA A 39 4.56 8.76 1.52
C ALA A 39 5.17 9.48 0.31
N HIS A 40 5.97 8.78 -0.49
CA HIS A 40 6.56 9.36 -1.69
C HIS A 40 5.52 9.76 -2.74
N LEU A 41 4.43 9.00 -2.90
CA LEU A 41 3.34 9.38 -3.80
C LEU A 41 2.66 10.69 -3.35
N ARG A 42 2.53 10.91 -2.04
CA ARG A 42 1.98 12.17 -1.50
C ARG A 42 2.90 13.35 -1.79
N GLU A 43 4.21 13.19 -1.58
CA GLU A 43 5.22 14.20 -1.88
C GLU A 43 5.22 14.57 -3.38
N LEU A 44 5.24 13.57 -4.25
CA LEU A 44 5.20 13.80 -5.71
C LEU A 44 3.91 14.49 -6.15
N THR A 45 2.77 14.13 -5.55
CA THR A 45 1.49 14.79 -5.82
C THR A 45 1.52 16.25 -5.39
N GLN A 46 2.14 16.56 -4.26
CA GLN A 46 2.28 17.91 -3.75
C GLN A 46 3.18 18.75 -4.69
N HIS A 47 4.35 18.23 -5.07
CA HIS A 47 5.22 18.90 -6.05
C HIS A 47 4.52 19.11 -7.40
N ALA A 48 3.75 18.13 -7.88
CA ALA A 48 3.01 18.27 -9.13
C ALA A 48 1.94 19.37 -9.05
N ARG A 49 1.31 19.57 -7.88
CA ARG A 49 0.36 20.67 -7.67
C ARG A 49 1.08 22.02 -7.68
N GLU A 50 2.24 22.11 -7.06
CA GLU A 50 3.06 23.33 -7.04
C GLU A 50 3.51 23.73 -8.45
N VAL A 51 4.04 22.79 -9.23
CA VAL A 51 4.45 23.03 -10.63
C VAL A 51 3.24 23.42 -11.49
N LYS A 52 2.08 22.79 -11.30
CA LYS A 52 0.83 23.22 -11.96
C LYS A 52 0.38 24.62 -11.55
N GLY A 53 0.65 25.01 -10.30
CA GLY A 53 0.42 26.38 -9.82
C GLY A 53 1.31 27.39 -10.55
N GLN A 54 2.60 27.07 -10.69
CA GLN A 54 3.57 27.89 -11.41
C GLN A 54 3.23 28.05 -12.90
N LEU A 55 2.75 26.98 -13.55
CA LEU A 55 2.34 27.00 -14.95
C LEU A 55 1.24 28.02 -15.30
N LYS A 56 0.44 28.45 -14.32
CA LYS A 56 -0.63 29.44 -14.55
C LYS A 56 -0.09 30.82 -14.90
N ASN A 57 1.08 31.17 -14.38
CA ASN A 57 1.67 32.51 -14.51
C ASN A 57 3.03 32.49 -15.24
N ALA A 58 3.48 31.32 -15.69
CA ALA A 58 4.76 31.15 -16.35
C ALA A 58 4.77 31.74 -17.78
N ASN A 59 5.90 32.30 -18.17
CA ASN A 59 6.14 32.71 -19.56
C ASN A 59 6.36 31.48 -20.47
N GLU A 60 6.52 31.70 -21.78
CA GLU A 60 6.58 30.62 -22.77
C GLU A 60 7.80 29.70 -22.59
N ASP A 61 8.96 30.26 -22.25
CA ASP A 61 10.19 29.49 -21.99
C ASP A 61 10.09 28.68 -20.68
N GLU A 62 9.56 29.29 -19.63
CA GLU A 62 9.33 28.63 -18.33
C GLU A 62 8.29 27.51 -18.45
N ARG A 63 7.26 27.68 -19.29
CA ARG A 63 6.24 26.67 -19.51
C ARG A 63 6.83 25.37 -20.03
N VAL A 64 7.74 25.42 -21.02
CA VAL A 64 8.40 24.23 -21.55
C VAL A 64 9.16 23.48 -20.45
N ILE A 65 9.88 24.21 -19.59
CA ILE A 65 10.64 23.63 -18.48
C ILE A 65 9.69 23.00 -17.44
N LEU A 66 8.62 23.70 -17.06
CA LEU A 66 7.66 23.23 -16.07
C LEU A 66 6.83 22.05 -16.57
N GLU A 67 6.49 22.01 -17.86
CA GLU A 67 5.83 20.86 -18.50
C GLU A 67 6.73 19.62 -18.49
N ARG A 68 8.01 19.78 -18.85
CA ARG A 68 8.99 18.70 -18.73
C ARG A 68 9.10 18.22 -17.28
N ARG A 69 9.12 19.15 -16.32
CA ARG A 69 9.18 18.81 -14.90
C ARG A 69 7.93 18.05 -14.43
N LEU A 70 6.75 18.41 -14.92
CA LEU A 70 5.52 17.64 -14.65
C LEU A 70 5.60 16.22 -15.20
N GLU A 71 6.18 16.05 -16.38
CA GLU A 71 6.34 14.73 -16.98
C GLU A 71 7.29 13.85 -16.16
N GLU A 72 8.41 14.41 -15.71
CA GLU A 72 9.32 13.72 -14.78
C GLU A 72 8.61 13.28 -13.48
N LEU A 73 7.81 14.16 -12.90
CA LEU A 73 7.04 13.85 -11.69
C LEU A 73 6.00 12.73 -11.93
N ARG A 74 5.36 12.69 -13.11
CA ARG A 74 4.44 11.62 -13.49
C ARG A 74 5.15 10.28 -13.62
N ILE A 75 6.31 10.26 -14.28
CA ILE A 75 7.14 9.05 -14.43
C ILE A 75 7.53 8.53 -13.05
N GLN A 76 8.03 9.41 -12.17
CA GLN A 76 8.38 9.04 -10.80
C GLN A 76 7.18 8.50 -10.01
N ALA A 77 6.01 9.13 -10.14
CA ALA A 77 4.79 8.65 -9.50
C ALA A 77 4.39 7.25 -10.01
N GLY A 78 4.53 6.99 -11.31
CA GLY A 78 4.30 5.66 -11.90
C GLY A 78 5.21 4.59 -11.31
N ILE A 79 6.49 4.89 -11.12
CA ILE A 79 7.45 3.98 -10.48
C ILE A 79 7.02 3.64 -9.04
N TRP A 80 6.65 4.64 -8.24
CA TRP A 80 6.21 4.42 -6.86
C TRP A 80 4.86 3.72 -6.76
N GLN A 81 3.96 3.92 -7.72
CA GLN A 81 2.73 3.13 -7.84
C GLN A 81 3.04 1.65 -8.10
N GLY A 82 4.00 1.37 -9.00
CA GLY A 82 4.49 0.02 -9.25
C GLY A 82 5.06 -0.64 -7.99
N LYS A 83 5.94 0.07 -7.26
CA LYS A 83 6.51 -0.40 -5.99
C LYS A 83 5.44 -0.68 -4.94
N ARG A 84 4.44 0.19 -4.81
CA ARG A 84 3.30 -0.03 -3.89
C ARG A 84 2.53 -1.30 -4.26
N ARG A 85 2.26 -1.50 -5.56
CA ARG A 85 1.53 -2.68 -6.06
C ARG A 85 2.29 -3.95 -5.73
N GLN A 86 3.59 -3.97 -6.00
CA GLN A 86 4.48 -5.08 -5.69
C GLN A 86 4.50 -5.38 -4.18
N ALA A 87 4.69 -4.35 -3.33
CA ALA A 87 4.68 -4.54 -1.88
C ALA A 87 3.34 -5.08 -1.36
N THR A 88 2.22 -4.68 -1.98
CA THR A 88 0.89 -5.20 -1.67
C THR A 88 0.76 -6.68 -2.07
N GLU A 89 1.26 -7.05 -3.24
CA GLU A 89 1.24 -8.42 -3.76
C GLU A 89 2.11 -9.35 -2.90
N GLU A 90 3.33 -8.93 -2.57
CA GLU A 90 4.24 -9.67 -1.69
C GLU A 90 3.64 -9.87 -0.29
N LYS A 91 2.97 -8.84 0.24
CA LYS A 91 2.21 -8.95 1.49
C LYS A 91 1.10 -10.00 1.38
N ASN A 92 0.30 -9.93 0.31
CA ASN A 92 -0.80 -10.87 0.09
C ASN A 92 -0.30 -12.31 -0.05
N ILE A 93 0.83 -12.52 -0.73
CA ILE A 93 1.48 -13.84 -0.82
C ILE A 93 1.91 -14.32 0.57
N ARG A 94 2.59 -13.47 1.35
CA ARG A 94 3.07 -13.81 2.70
C ARG A 94 1.92 -14.14 3.66
N LEU A 95 0.79 -13.46 3.52
CA LEU A 95 -0.43 -13.72 4.30
C LEU A 95 -1.24 -14.93 3.78
N GLY A 96 -0.80 -15.57 2.69
CA GLY A 96 -1.50 -16.71 2.09
C GLY A 96 -2.79 -16.33 1.35
N HIS A 97 -2.97 -15.05 1.01
CA HIS A 97 -4.11 -14.53 0.26
C HIS A 97 -3.94 -14.60 -1.26
N ALA A 98 -2.71 -14.83 -1.74
CA ALA A 98 -2.39 -15.02 -3.14
C ALA A 98 -1.32 -16.11 -3.27
N THR A 99 -1.41 -16.92 -4.32
CA THR A 99 -0.34 -17.83 -4.72
C THR A 99 0.56 -17.13 -5.72
N LEU A 100 1.88 -17.34 -5.61
CA LEU A 100 2.80 -16.95 -6.67
C LEU A 100 2.30 -17.56 -8.00
N PRO A 101 2.32 -16.81 -9.12
CA PRO A 101 2.09 -17.43 -10.41
C PRO A 101 3.09 -18.56 -10.55
N VAL A 102 2.58 -19.79 -10.71
CA VAL A 102 3.42 -20.92 -11.09
C VAL A 102 3.90 -20.59 -12.49
N GLU A 103 5.21 -20.45 -12.68
CA GLU A 103 5.76 -20.45 -14.03
C GLU A 103 5.42 -21.82 -14.63
N ASP A 104 4.44 -21.86 -15.52
CA ASP A 104 4.15 -23.05 -16.33
C ASP A 104 5.40 -23.33 -17.18
N LEU A 105 6.27 -24.19 -16.66
CA LEU A 105 7.47 -24.68 -17.36
C LEU A 105 7.13 -25.62 -18.54
N ASP A 106 5.86 -25.76 -18.90
CA ASP A 106 5.37 -26.75 -19.88
C ASP A 106 4.74 -26.10 -21.13
N ALA A 107 5.40 -25.08 -21.71
CA ALA A 107 5.13 -24.64 -23.09
C ALA A 107 6.17 -25.19 -24.09
N ARG A 108 6.74 -26.37 -23.82
CA ARG A 108 7.60 -27.11 -24.75
C ARG A 108 7.26 -28.60 -24.72
N ASN A 109 6.29 -29.00 -25.55
CA ASN A 109 6.27 -30.27 -26.26
C ASN A 109 5.45 -30.12 -27.54
#